data_AF-A0A9D9PCN2-F1
#
_entry.id   AF-A0A9D9PCN2-F1
#
_cell.length_a   1.000
_cell.length_b   1.000
_cell.length_c   1.000
_cell.angle_alpha   90.00
_cell.angle_beta   90.00
_cell.angle_gamma   90.00
#
_symmetry.space_group_name_H-M   'P 1'
#
loop_
_entity.id
_entity.type
_entity.pdbx_description
1 polymer ?
#
loop_
_entity_poly.entity_id
_entity_poly.type
_entity_poly.pdbx_seq_one_letter_code
_entity_poly.pdbx_strand_id
1 'polypeptide(L)'
;MREPSFLETQNDTPKAESPSSESGWESSWESVFVFPVTSETSSSVTESEPTAKPVAQPTTKSPEPSIVGNCSGVRRWVSAGAIVAIGGYVGYEYLRSIDFDLARMTTSIANAIAQRPSHDDASASNPSNVAPPESIVTSSNLVSVLSPPTKVEESSARRLLEAAFVQASQHDFTSAIELLHQISANTSVYSQAQYKIEQYTQARDMQARVWFYRALELGKTGNFKAARAYLTQIPETTSVFESARKKLEEYQQAIDRQAMFWFQQGFQLAQQGQVQQAIAYWQQIPIGTPAYELARSQLTQYAI
;
A
#
# COMPACT_ATOMS: atom_id res chain seq x y z
N MET A 1 -37.08 2.77 61.10
CA MET A 1 -35.66 3.12 61.41
C MET A 1 -34.92 3.24 60.08
N ARG A 2 -34.05 4.25 59.95
CA ARG A 2 -33.01 4.45 58.92
C ARG A 2 -33.27 3.95 57.49
N GLU A 3 -33.41 4.91 56.57
CA GLU A 3 -33.05 4.75 55.17
C GLU A 3 -31.52 4.56 55.01
N PRO A 4 -31.04 3.93 53.92
CA PRO A 4 -29.64 3.95 53.54
C PRO A 4 -29.34 5.19 52.67
N SER A 5 -28.45 6.06 53.12
CA SER A 5 -27.97 7.20 52.32
C SER A 5 -27.07 6.71 51.17
N PHE A 6 -27.39 7.12 49.94
CA PHE A 6 -26.51 6.90 48.78
C PHE A 6 -25.37 7.93 48.81
N LEU A 7 -24.12 7.48 48.65
CA LEU A 7 -22.96 8.37 48.69
C LEU A 7 -22.63 8.88 47.28
N GLU A 8 -22.62 10.20 47.12
CA GLU A 8 -22.30 10.87 45.86
C GLU A 8 -20.78 11.00 45.71
N THR A 9 -20.19 10.17 44.85
CA THR A 9 -18.76 10.23 44.53
C THR A 9 -18.48 11.33 43.52
N GLN A 10 -17.84 12.41 43.98
CA GLN A 10 -17.23 13.41 43.10
C GLN A 10 -16.15 12.74 42.24
N ASN A 11 -16.22 12.98 40.92
CA ASN A 11 -15.30 12.39 39.96
C ASN A 11 -14.33 13.49 39.49
N ASP A 12 -13.17 13.59 40.14
CA ASP A 12 -12.16 14.60 39.81
C ASP A 12 -11.70 14.45 38.37
N THR A 13 -11.81 15.54 37.60
CA THR A 13 -11.44 15.55 36.19
C THR A 13 -9.94 15.84 36.05
N PRO A 14 -9.13 14.92 35.49
CA PRO A 14 -7.70 15.17 35.30
C PRO A 14 -7.50 16.32 34.31
N LYS A 15 -6.74 17.32 34.77
CA LYS A 15 -6.38 18.53 34.01
C LYS A 15 -5.53 18.14 32.81
N ALA A 16 -6.01 18.39 31.59
CA ALA A 16 -5.27 18.10 30.37
C ALA A 16 -3.97 18.92 30.29
N GLU A 17 -2.83 18.23 30.25
CA GLU A 17 -1.54 18.84 29.92
C GLU A 17 -1.39 18.90 28.39
N SER A 18 -0.95 20.04 27.87
CA SER A 18 -0.74 20.24 26.44
C SER A 18 0.51 19.51 25.97
N PRO A 19 0.45 18.60 24.98
CA PRO A 19 1.65 18.09 24.34
C PRO A 19 2.37 19.24 23.63
N SER A 20 3.66 19.39 23.91
CA SER A 20 4.50 20.42 23.29
C SER A 20 4.81 20.11 21.81
N SER A 21 5.25 21.12 21.07
CA SER A 21 5.47 21.05 19.63
C SER A 21 6.74 20.29 19.23
N GLU A 22 6.60 19.22 18.45
CA GLU A 22 7.69 18.63 17.66
C GLU A 22 7.27 18.40 16.19
N SER A 23 8.23 18.58 15.28
CA SER A 23 8.25 18.35 13.82
C SER A 23 6.97 17.83 13.11
N GLY A 24 6.42 18.45 12.05
CA GLY A 24 6.89 19.59 11.26
C GLY A 24 7.34 19.27 9.82
N TRP A 25 6.79 18.24 9.15
CA TRP A 25 7.17 17.86 7.78
C TRP A 25 6.04 17.62 6.76
N GLU A 26 4.76 17.62 7.15
CA GLU A 26 3.66 17.20 6.24
C GLU A 26 3.07 18.31 5.35
N SER A 27 3.22 19.60 5.71
CA SER A 27 2.49 20.71 5.09
C SER A 27 3.17 21.31 3.84
N SER A 28 3.26 20.54 2.74
CA SER A 28 3.79 21.08 1.46
C SER A 28 3.30 20.43 0.15
N TRP A 29 2.14 19.76 0.13
CA TRP A 29 1.63 19.09 -1.09
C TRP A 29 0.15 19.33 -1.43
N GLU A 30 -0.59 20.15 -0.67
CA GLU A 30 -2.04 20.36 -0.89
C GLU A 30 -2.40 21.57 -1.78
N SER A 31 -1.41 22.27 -2.33
CA SER A 31 -1.64 23.37 -3.28
C SER A 31 -1.53 22.92 -4.74
N VAL A 32 -2.34 23.52 -5.61
CA VAL A 32 -2.41 23.33 -7.08
C VAL A 32 -3.08 22.04 -7.55
N PHE A 33 -4.38 21.89 -7.24
CA PHE A 33 -5.35 21.23 -8.14
C PHE A 33 -6.69 21.99 -8.19
N VAL A 34 -6.62 23.27 -8.58
CA VAL A 34 -7.82 24.02 -8.99
C VAL A 34 -8.14 23.63 -10.44
N PHE A 35 -9.18 22.82 -10.63
CA PHE A 35 -9.74 22.61 -11.96
C PHE A 35 -10.43 23.89 -12.45
N PRO A 36 -10.11 24.40 -13.65
CA PRO A 36 -10.82 25.54 -14.20
C PRO A 36 -12.24 25.12 -14.60
N VAL A 37 -13.22 25.47 -13.78
CA VAL A 37 -14.63 25.46 -14.21
C VAL A 37 -14.80 26.57 -15.23
N THR A 38 -14.84 26.20 -16.52
CA THR A 38 -15.20 27.12 -17.60
C THR A 38 -16.71 27.38 -17.55
N SER A 39 -17.11 28.32 -16.70
CA SER A 39 -18.47 28.85 -16.68
C SER A 39 -18.72 29.68 -17.95
N GLU A 40 -19.25 29.04 -18.99
CA GLU A 40 -19.64 29.74 -20.21
C GLU A 40 -20.69 30.82 -19.91
N THR A 41 -20.53 31.98 -20.55
CA THR A 41 -21.28 33.18 -20.19
C THR A 41 -22.68 33.13 -20.82
N SER A 42 -23.68 32.86 -19.98
CA SER A 42 -25.10 32.90 -20.36
C SER A 42 -25.47 34.28 -20.91
N SER A 43 -25.55 34.38 -22.23
CA SER A 43 -25.87 35.62 -22.93
C SER A 43 -27.39 35.79 -23.04
N SER A 44 -27.90 36.88 -22.48
CA SER A 44 -29.32 37.23 -22.54
C SER A 44 -29.77 37.52 -23.98
N VAL A 45 -30.64 36.68 -24.54
CA VAL A 45 -31.36 36.98 -25.79
C VAL A 45 -32.67 37.68 -25.44
N THR A 46 -32.89 38.86 -26.00
CA THR A 46 -34.05 39.71 -25.69
C THR A 46 -35.30 39.28 -26.47
N GLU A 47 -36.43 39.39 -25.79
CA GLU A 47 -37.80 39.23 -26.27
C GLU A 47 -38.12 40.08 -27.52
N SER A 48 -38.81 39.49 -28.51
CA SER A 48 -39.42 40.21 -29.66
C SER A 48 -40.43 39.31 -30.40
N GLU A 49 -41.72 39.46 -30.09
CA GLU A 49 -42.84 38.95 -30.88
C GLU A 49 -43.21 39.96 -32.00
N PRO A 50 -43.45 39.52 -33.25
CA PRO A 50 -44.82 39.67 -33.78
C PRO A 50 -45.30 38.58 -34.77
N THR A 51 -46.54 38.13 -34.54
CA THR A 51 -47.63 37.94 -35.54
C THR A 51 -47.39 37.14 -36.84
N ALA A 52 -48.18 36.08 -37.03
CA ALA A 52 -48.11 35.18 -38.19
C ALA A 52 -48.91 35.60 -39.45
N LYS A 53 -48.47 35.11 -40.63
CA LYS A 53 -49.33 34.39 -41.61
C LYS A 53 -48.50 33.60 -42.66
N PRO A 54 -49.04 32.55 -43.30
CA PRO A 54 -48.25 31.58 -44.09
C PRO A 54 -48.41 31.69 -45.62
N VAL A 55 -47.34 31.50 -46.39
CA VAL A 55 -47.37 31.29 -47.86
C VAL A 55 -46.24 30.35 -48.35
N ALA A 56 -46.64 29.33 -49.13
CA ALA A 56 -45.88 28.54 -50.13
C ALA A 56 -44.52 27.86 -49.82
N GLN A 57 -44.39 26.63 -50.32
CA GLN A 57 -43.11 25.99 -50.67
C GLN A 57 -42.49 26.64 -51.92
N PRO A 58 -41.18 26.46 -52.16
CA PRO A 58 -40.83 25.75 -53.39
C PRO A 58 -39.80 24.61 -53.20
N THR A 59 -39.59 23.86 -54.27
CA THR A 59 -38.76 22.64 -54.35
C THR A 59 -37.29 22.89 -54.73
N THR A 60 -36.46 21.87 -54.50
CA THR A 60 -35.03 21.77 -54.89
C THR A 60 -34.07 22.70 -54.10
N LYS A 61 -32.77 22.42 -54.00
CA LYS A 61 -31.91 21.48 -54.74
C LYS A 61 -30.79 20.93 -53.83
N SER A 62 -30.33 19.69 -54.05
CA SER A 62 -29.18 19.13 -53.33
C SER A 62 -27.86 19.72 -53.85
N PRO A 63 -26.93 20.13 -52.96
CA PRO A 63 -25.54 20.40 -53.31
C PRO A 63 -24.62 19.21 -52.95
N GLU A 64 -23.70 18.87 -53.85
CA GLU A 64 -22.62 17.92 -53.58
C GLU A 64 -21.53 18.56 -52.70
N PRO A 65 -21.01 17.87 -51.67
CA PRO A 65 -19.85 18.35 -50.91
C PRO A 65 -18.54 18.04 -51.67
N SER A 66 -17.96 19.06 -52.31
CA SER A 66 -16.66 18.95 -52.99
C SER A 66 -15.51 18.67 -52.01
N ILE A 67 -14.79 17.56 -52.21
CA ILE A 67 -13.66 17.16 -51.35
C ILE A 67 -12.37 17.88 -51.76
N VAL A 68 -12.11 19.06 -51.18
CA VAL A 68 -10.78 19.70 -51.18
C VAL A 68 -10.53 20.32 -49.81
N GLY A 69 -9.66 19.71 -48.99
CA GLY A 69 -9.57 19.98 -47.54
C GLY A 69 -8.17 19.84 -46.92
N ASN A 70 -7.15 20.39 -47.59
CA ASN A 70 -5.77 20.65 -47.13
C ASN A 70 -5.36 20.15 -45.71
N CYS A 71 -4.76 18.95 -45.62
CA CYS A 71 -4.30 18.38 -44.34
C CYS A 71 -2.87 18.83 -43.93
N SER A 72 -2.70 20.09 -43.53
CA SER A 72 -1.44 20.63 -43.01
C SER A 72 -1.46 20.82 -41.47
N GLY A 73 -1.34 19.72 -40.71
CA GLY A 73 -1.50 19.69 -39.24
C GLY A 73 -0.50 18.78 -38.50
N VAL A 74 0.77 18.77 -38.90
CA VAL A 74 1.76 17.82 -38.37
C VAL A 74 2.25 18.22 -36.97
N ARG A 75 1.64 17.58 -35.96
CA ARG A 75 2.20 17.13 -34.67
C ARG A 75 3.52 17.81 -34.22
N ARG A 76 3.42 18.75 -33.29
CA ARG A 76 4.51 19.11 -32.36
C ARG A 76 4.15 18.76 -30.92
N TRP A 77 4.30 17.49 -30.55
CA TRP A 77 4.49 17.12 -29.15
C TRP A 77 5.96 17.35 -28.80
N VAL A 78 6.25 18.41 -28.04
CA VAL A 78 7.60 18.70 -27.56
C VAL A 78 7.93 17.72 -26.43
N SER A 79 9.14 17.19 -26.44
CA SER A 79 9.60 16.13 -25.54
C SER A 79 9.78 16.62 -24.09
N ALA A 80 8.76 16.42 -23.26
CA ALA A 80 8.89 16.42 -21.80
C ALA A 80 9.58 15.12 -21.31
N GLY A 81 10.84 14.95 -21.70
CA GLY A 81 11.60 13.70 -21.59
C GLY A 81 12.84 13.78 -20.69
N ALA A 82 12.73 14.40 -19.52
CA ALA A 82 13.80 14.47 -18.52
C ALA A 82 13.22 14.60 -17.10
N ILE A 83 13.96 14.10 -16.09
CA ILE A 83 13.59 14.14 -14.64
C ILE A 83 12.29 13.36 -14.36
N VAL A 84 12.30 12.06 -14.06
CA VAL A 84 12.63 11.50 -12.74
C VAL A 84 13.34 10.14 -12.87
N ALA A 85 14.63 10.08 -12.52
CA ALA A 85 15.41 8.83 -12.48
C ALA A 85 16.17 8.59 -11.16
N ILE A 86 16.15 9.57 -10.24
CA ILE A 86 17.05 9.62 -9.08
C ILE A 86 16.49 8.85 -7.87
N GLY A 87 15.16 8.83 -7.69
CA GLY A 87 14.53 8.20 -6.51
C GLY A 87 14.53 6.66 -6.49
N GLY A 88 14.84 6.00 -7.61
CA GLY A 88 14.77 4.53 -7.72
C GLY A 88 16.02 3.77 -7.26
N TYR A 89 17.20 4.41 -7.31
CA TYR A 89 18.47 3.67 -7.23
C TYR A 89 18.87 3.28 -5.80
N VAL A 90 18.54 4.12 -4.81
CA VAL A 90 19.01 3.97 -3.42
C VAL A 90 18.41 2.74 -2.73
N GLY A 91 17.17 2.37 -3.05
CA GLY A 91 16.51 1.19 -2.45
C GLY A 91 17.00 -0.15 -3.00
N TYR A 92 17.43 -0.21 -4.26
CA TYR A 92 17.79 -1.48 -4.92
C TYR A 92 19.12 -2.07 -4.41
N GLU A 93 20.14 -1.23 -4.20
CA GLU A 93 21.44 -1.73 -3.71
C GLU A 93 21.40 -2.15 -2.23
N TYR A 94 20.47 -1.62 -1.42
CA TYR A 94 20.27 -2.11 -0.06
C TYR A 94 19.68 -3.53 -0.04
N LEU A 95 18.67 -3.80 -0.86
CA LEU A 95 18.09 -5.15 -0.98
C LEU A 95 19.13 -6.19 -1.42
N ARG A 96 20.01 -5.84 -2.38
CA ARG A 96 21.12 -6.69 -2.83
C ARG A 96 22.13 -7.07 -1.75
N SER A 97 22.31 -6.25 -0.72
CA SER A 97 23.24 -6.59 0.38
C SER A 97 22.73 -7.75 1.23
N ILE A 98 21.41 -7.91 1.34
CA ILE A 98 20.74 -8.95 2.13
C ILE A 98 20.94 -10.33 1.48
N ASP A 99 20.88 -10.41 0.14
CA ASP A 99 21.12 -11.65 -0.62
C ASP A 99 22.55 -12.20 -0.42
N PHE A 100 23.54 -11.30 -0.27
CA PHE A 100 24.96 -11.70 -0.20
C PHE A 100 25.32 -12.40 1.12
N ASP A 101 24.66 -12.03 2.21
CA ASP A 101 24.75 -12.74 3.50
C ASP A 101 24.06 -14.11 3.43
N LEU A 102 22.92 -14.22 2.72
CA LEU A 102 22.14 -15.45 2.60
C LEU A 102 22.95 -16.59 1.96
N ALA A 103 23.66 -16.29 0.87
CA ALA A 103 24.55 -17.24 0.19
C ALA A 103 25.75 -17.69 1.07
N ARG A 104 26.21 -16.82 1.98
CA ARG A 104 27.27 -17.17 2.94
C ARG A 104 26.75 -18.01 4.11
N MET A 105 25.56 -17.71 4.63
CA MET A 105 24.97 -18.45 5.75
C MET A 105 24.59 -19.88 5.35
N THR A 106 23.93 -20.09 4.21
CA THR A 106 23.60 -21.43 3.69
C THR A 106 24.84 -22.30 3.51
N THR A 107 25.90 -21.76 2.90
CA THR A 107 27.21 -22.43 2.76
C THR A 107 27.84 -22.77 4.12
N SER A 108 27.76 -21.85 5.09
CA SER A 108 28.29 -22.06 6.45
C SER A 108 27.53 -23.15 7.22
N ILE A 109 26.20 -23.17 7.14
CA ILE A 109 25.34 -24.16 7.80
C ILE A 109 25.56 -25.55 7.19
N ALA A 110 25.64 -25.66 5.86
CA ALA A 110 25.97 -26.92 5.19
C ALA A 110 27.32 -27.49 5.63
N ASN A 111 28.37 -26.65 5.71
CA ASN A 111 29.68 -27.06 6.20
C ASN A 111 29.67 -27.43 7.69
N ALA A 112 28.96 -26.69 8.54
CA ALA A 112 28.85 -26.97 9.97
C ALA A 112 28.09 -28.29 10.26
N ILE A 113 27.15 -28.67 9.40
CA ILE A 113 26.49 -29.98 9.45
C ILE A 113 27.46 -31.09 8.99
N ALA A 114 28.19 -30.86 7.90
CA ALA A 114 29.13 -31.84 7.34
C ALA A 114 30.38 -32.09 8.22
N GLN A 115 30.81 -31.10 9.02
CA GLN A 115 31.99 -31.20 9.88
C GLN A 115 31.72 -31.77 11.28
N ARG A 116 30.49 -32.20 11.59
CA ARG A 116 30.14 -32.69 12.94
C ARG A 116 30.85 -34.03 13.24
N PRO A 117 31.83 -34.09 14.17
CA PRO A 117 32.57 -35.32 14.41
C PRO A 117 31.71 -36.36 15.12
N SER A 118 31.88 -37.64 14.76
CA SER A 118 31.37 -38.79 15.52
C SER A 118 32.20 -38.94 16.80
N HIS A 119 31.88 -38.14 17.82
CA HIS A 119 32.66 -38.03 19.04
C HIS A 119 32.30 -39.12 20.07
N ASP A 120 32.48 -40.39 19.67
CA ASP A 120 32.57 -41.51 20.59
C ASP A 120 34.03 -41.67 21.03
N ASP A 121 34.44 -40.98 22.11
CA ASP A 121 35.40 -41.51 23.10
C ASP A 121 35.79 -40.50 24.20
N ALA A 122 35.93 -41.03 25.43
CA ALA A 122 36.69 -40.57 26.60
C ALA A 122 36.54 -39.12 27.16
N SER A 123 37.04 -38.80 28.38
CA SER A 123 36.98 -39.48 29.69
C SER A 123 37.51 -38.51 30.77
N ALA A 124 36.96 -38.58 31.98
CA ALA A 124 37.23 -37.84 33.21
C ALA A 124 38.58 -37.08 33.42
N SER A 125 38.50 -35.89 34.04
CA SER A 125 39.22 -35.59 35.30
C SER A 125 38.65 -34.34 36.02
N ASN A 126 38.92 -34.21 37.32
CA ASN A 126 38.37 -33.20 38.25
C ASN A 126 39.45 -32.85 39.30
N PRO A 127 39.56 -31.59 39.77
CA PRO A 127 39.72 -31.42 41.22
C PRO A 127 39.03 -30.19 41.88
N SER A 128 38.61 -30.41 43.14
CA SER A 128 38.52 -29.53 44.32
C SER A 128 39.12 -28.11 44.24
N ASN A 129 38.50 -27.00 44.69
CA ASN A 129 37.74 -26.67 45.93
C ASN A 129 38.58 -25.90 47.00
N VAL A 130 38.31 -24.59 47.18
CA VAL A 130 38.52 -23.77 48.39
C VAL A 130 37.46 -22.64 48.42
N ALA A 131 36.96 -22.25 49.61
CA ALA A 131 35.95 -21.18 49.83
C ALA A 131 35.92 -20.73 51.32
N PRO A 132 35.09 -19.75 51.78
CA PRO A 132 34.40 -18.67 51.06
C PRO A 132 35.06 -17.29 51.41
N PRO A 133 34.63 -16.35 52.31
CA PRO A 133 33.39 -16.15 53.08
C PRO A 133 32.55 -14.87 52.77
N GLU A 134 31.23 -15.01 52.94
CA GLU A 134 30.19 -14.07 53.43
C GLU A 134 30.32 -12.53 53.35
N SER A 135 29.31 -11.92 52.70
CA SER A 135 28.41 -10.95 53.36
C SER A 135 27.04 -10.94 52.65
N ILE A 136 25.96 -10.54 53.34
CA ILE A 136 24.57 -10.94 53.00
C ILE A 136 23.69 -9.72 52.67
N VAL A 137 23.03 -9.75 51.51
CA VAL A 137 21.81 -8.98 51.24
C VAL A 137 20.79 -9.88 50.53
N THR A 138 19.66 -10.14 51.19
CA THR A 138 18.66 -11.12 50.72
C THR A 138 17.74 -10.52 49.66
N SER A 139 18.16 -10.54 48.40
CA SER A 139 17.24 -10.40 47.26
C SER A 139 16.69 -11.77 46.87
N SER A 140 15.47 -12.09 47.32
CA SER A 140 14.72 -13.30 46.93
C SER A 140 14.22 -13.22 45.49
N ASN A 141 15.13 -13.00 44.55
CA ASN A 141 14.85 -12.93 43.13
C ASN A 141 14.67 -14.35 42.60
N LEU A 142 13.50 -14.65 42.05
CA LEU A 142 13.20 -15.96 41.47
C LEU A 142 13.97 -16.13 40.16
N VAL A 143 15.23 -16.54 40.29
CA VAL A 143 16.02 -17.07 39.18
C VAL A 143 15.37 -18.38 38.76
N SER A 144 14.39 -18.28 37.86
CA SER A 144 13.85 -19.41 37.11
C SER A 144 15.01 -20.05 36.37
N VAL A 145 15.54 -21.15 36.92
CA VAL A 145 16.69 -21.87 36.37
C VAL A 145 16.31 -22.33 34.97
N LEU A 146 16.83 -21.62 33.97
CA LEU A 146 16.47 -21.82 32.58
C LEU A 146 16.94 -23.21 32.17
N SER A 147 15.99 -24.14 32.08
CA SER A 147 16.31 -25.53 31.75
C SER A 147 16.93 -25.58 30.35
N PRO A 148 18.03 -26.32 30.15
CA PRO A 148 18.72 -26.35 28.87
C PRO A 148 17.75 -26.84 27.78
N PRO A 149 17.77 -26.24 26.57
CA PRO A 149 16.82 -26.55 25.52
C PRO A 149 16.89 -28.04 25.16
N THR A 150 15.73 -28.68 24.95
CA THR A 150 15.76 -30.07 24.49
C THR A 150 16.36 -30.14 23.08
N LYS A 151 16.96 -31.29 22.74
CA LYS A 151 17.46 -31.55 21.37
C LYS A 151 16.35 -31.40 20.30
N VAL A 152 15.08 -31.51 20.70
CA VAL A 152 13.91 -31.32 19.84
C VAL A 152 13.67 -29.83 19.57
N GLU A 153 13.57 -28.99 20.61
CA GLU A 153 13.45 -27.53 20.49
C GLU A 153 14.55 -26.93 19.62
N GLU A 154 15.80 -27.28 19.91
CA GLU A 154 16.99 -26.81 19.19
C GLU A 154 16.95 -27.22 17.70
N SER A 155 16.41 -28.40 17.38
CA SER A 155 16.21 -28.83 15.99
C SER A 155 15.05 -28.12 15.28
N SER A 156 14.02 -27.71 16.04
CA SER A 156 12.85 -26.99 15.53
C SER A 156 13.20 -25.53 15.23
N ALA A 157 13.88 -24.85 16.16
CA ALA A 157 14.33 -23.48 16.01
C ALA A 157 15.22 -23.26 14.76
N ARG A 158 16.10 -24.21 14.46
CA ARG A 158 16.92 -24.19 13.24
C ARG A 158 16.09 -24.30 11.96
N ARG A 159 15.00 -25.07 11.96
CA ARG A 159 14.06 -25.18 10.82
C ARG A 159 13.24 -23.91 10.64
N LEU A 160 12.82 -23.27 11.73
CA LEU A 160 12.12 -21.97 11.69
C LEU A 160 13.01 -20.87 11.12
N LEU A 161 14.28 -20.83 11.54
CA LEU A 161 15.29 -19.89 11.01
C LEU A 161 15.52 -20.08 9.50
N GLU A 162 15.71 -21.32 9.05
CA GLU A 162 15.87 -21.64 7.63
C GLU A 162 14.60 -21.33 6.82
N ALA A 163 13.41 -21.62 7.36
CA ALA A 163 12.14 -21.28 6.70
C ALA A 163 11.96 -19.76 6.58
N ALA A 164 12.34 -18.98 7.60
CA ALA A 164 12.33 -17.52 7.53
C ALA A 164 13.30 -16.98 6.47
N PHE A 165 14.48 -17.57 6.33
CA PHE A 165 15.44 -17.26 5.27
C PHE A 165 14.86 -17.52 3.87
N VAL A 166 14.14 -18.62 3.68
CA VAL A 166 13.44 -18.93 2.42
C VAL A 166 12.32 -17.92 2.13
N GLN A 167 11.56 -17.46 3.11
CA GLN A 167 10.54 -16.41 2.88
C GLN A 167 11.17 -15.04 2.57
N ALA A 168 12.21 -14.64 3.30
CA ALA A 168 12.93 -13.39 3.04
C ALA A 168 13.58 -13.35 1.65
N SER A 169 14.06 -14.49 1.14
CA SER A 169 14.59 -14.61 -0.24
C SER A 169 13.54 -14.47 -1.34
N GLN A 170 12.26 -14.57 -0.99
CA GLN A 170 11.10 -14.29 -1.87
C GLN A 170 10.54 -12.87 -1.64
N HIS A 171 11.23 -12.05 -0.82
CA HIS A 171 10.79 -10.74 -0.33
C HIS A 171 9.48 -10.77 0.49
N ASP A 172 9.09 -11.91 1.05
CA ASP A 172 8.07 -11.99 2.09
C ASP A 172 8.72 -11.87 3.47
N PHE A 173 9.11 -10.63 3.79
CA PHE A 173 9.66 -10.30 5.10
C PHE A 173 8.64 -10.42 6.23
N THR A 174 7.33 -10.37 5.95
CA THR A 174 6.28 -10.50 6.97
C THR A 174 6.23 -11.94 7.47
N SER A 175 6.06 -12.93 6.58
CA SER A 175 6.13 -14.35 6.94
C SER A 175 7.49 -14.74 7.53
N ALA A 176 8.58 -14.12 7.06
CA ALA A 176 9.91 -14.34 7.66
C ALA A 176 9.97 -13.89 9.14
N ILE A 177 9.47 -12.68 9.46
CA ILE A 177 9.43 -12.16 10.83
C ILE A 177 8.54 -13.04 11.73
N GLU A 178 7.36 -13.45 11.24
CA GLU A 178 6.45 -14.33 11.97
C GLU A 178 7.07 -15.71 12.30
N LEU A 179 7.89 -16.26 11.40
CA LEU A 179 8.64 -17.49 11.64
C LEU A 179 9.77 -17.31 12.65
N LEU A 180 10.47 -16.16 12.64
CA LEU A 180 11.53 -15.86 13.62
C LEU A 180 10.98 -15.64 15.03
N HIS A 181 9.78 -15.03 15.18
CA HIS A 181 9.14 -14.86 16.48
C HIS A 181 8.73 -16.19 17.16
N GLN A 182 8.66 -17.30 16.42
CA GLN A 182 8.38 -18.63 16.97
C GLN A 182 9.63 -19.30 17.59
N ILE A 183 10.82 -18.69 17.46
CA ILE A 183 12.06 -19.23 18.01
C ILE A 183 12.17 -18.89 19.51
N SER A 184 12.20 -19.93 20.35
CA SER A 184 12.25 -19.80 21.81
C SER A 184 13.59 -19.25 22.31
N ALA A 185 13.52 -18.39 23.34
CA ALA A 185 14.65 -17.70 23.97
C ALA A 185 15.69 -18.61 24.64
N ASN A 186 15.37 -19.89 24.89
CA ASN A 186 16.31 -20.88 25.43
C ASN A 186 17.18 -21.57 24.34
N THR A 187 16.93 -21.33 23.05
CA THR A 187 17.63 -22.01 21.95
C THR A 187 18.90 -21.29 21.47
N SER A 188 19.89 -22.02 20.95
CA SER A 188 21.20 -21.45 20.62
C SER A 188 21.18 -20.44 19.45
N VAL A 189 20.12 -20.46 18.65
CA VAL A 189 19.93 -19.58 17.49
C VAL A 189 19.09 -18.33 17.79
N TYR A 190 18.58 -18.15 19.01
CA TYR A 190 17.68 -17.05 19.35
C TYR A 190 18.27 -15.66 19.11
N SER A 191 19.54 -15.43 19.45
CA SER A 191 20.21 -14.14 19.21
C SER A 191 20.33 -13.80 17.72
N GLN A 192 20.57 -14.80 16.86
CA GLN A 192 20.57 -14.65 15.41
C GLN A 192 19.16 -14.36 14.88
N ALA A 193 18.12 -14.96 15.47
CA ALA A 193 16.74 -14.68 15.11
C ALA A 193 16.32 -13.24 15.43
N GLN A 194 16.65 -12.73 16.63
CA GLN A 194 16.38 -11.33 17.00
C GLN A 194 17.06 -10.34 16.05
N TYR A 195 18.35 -10.54 15.75
CA TYR A 195 19.08 -9.71 14.79
C TYR A 195 18.45 -9.71 13.37
N LYS A 196 17.91 -10.86 12.93
CA LYS A 196 17.24 -10.96 11.63
C LYS A 196 15.81 -10.40 11.63
N ILE A 197 15.10 -10.40 12.76
CA ILE A 197 13.83 -9.66 12.92
C ILE A 197 14.06 -8.15 12.69
N GLU A 198 15.11 -7.57 13.28
CA GLU A 198 15.45 -6.16 13.09
C GLU A 198 15.75 -5.84 11.61
N GLN A 199 16.59 -6.65 10.94
CA GLN A 199 16.92 -6.45 9.53
C GLN A 199 15.71 -6.61 8.60
N TYR A 200 14.89 -7.65 8.79
CA TYR A 200 13.71 -7.88 7.95
C TYR A 200 12.61 -6.85 8.21
N THR A 201 12.49 -6.31 9.43
CA THR A 201 11.61 -5.18 9.73
C THR A 201 12.03 -3.94 8.92
N GLN A 202 13.33 -3.62 8.90
CA GLN A 202 13.86 -2.50 8.10
C GLN A 202 13.64 -2.72 6.58
N ALA A 203 13.88 -3.94 6.09
CA ALA A 203 13.69 -4.28 4.67
C ALA A 203 12.21 -4.14 4.23
N ARG A 204 11.29 -4.69 5.03
CA ARG A 204 9.83 -4.59 4.84
C ARG A 204 9.37 -3.13 4.80
N ASP A 205 9.82 -2.30 5.74
CA ASP A 205 9.42 -0.89 5.82
C ASP A 205 10.00 -0.05 4.67
N MET A 206 11.19 -0.38 4.15
CA MET A 206 11.72 0.20 2.92
C MET A 206 10.94 -0.23 1.67
N GLN A 207 10.59 -1.51 1.55
CA GLN A 207 9.75 -2.05 0.46
C GLN A 207 8.38 -1.38 0.43
N ALA A 208 7.73 -1.22 1.60
CA ALA A 208 6.47 -0.50 1.76
C ALA A 208 6.57 0.97 1.31
N ARG A 209 7.66 1.68 1.66
CA ARG A 209 7.93 3.04 1.18
C ARG A 209 8.09 3.10 -0.34
N VAL A 210 8.80 2.14 -0.95
CA VAL A 210 8.97 2.05 -2.41
C VAL A 210 7.62 1.82 -3.11
N TRP A 211 6.77 0.92 -2.59
CA TRP A 211 5.41 0.71 -3.09
C TRP A 211 4.53 1.96 -2.95
N PHE A 212 4.61 2.66 -1.81
CA PHE A 212 3.87 3.90 -1.57
C PHE A 212 4.25 4.99 -2.57
N TYR A 213 5.54 5.28 -2.74
CA TYR A 213 5.99 6.27 -3.74
C TYR A 213 5.62 5.84 -5.18
N ARG A 214 5.72 4.55 -5.52
CA ARG A 214 5.31 4.06 -6.84
C ARG A 214 3.82 4.26 -7.10
N ALA A 215 2.98 4.08 -6.08
CA ALA A 215 1.56 4.37 -6.16
C ALA A 215 1.29 5.88 -6.35
N LEU A 216 1.99 6.76 -5.63
CA LEU A 216 1.83 8.21 -5.77
C LEU A 216 2.17 8.68 -7.20
N GLU A 217 3.25 8.20 -7.81
CA GLU A 217 3.58 8.54 -9.21
C GLU A 217 2.52 8.02 -10.20
N LEU A 218 1.99 6.82 -10.00
CA LEU A 218 0.89 6.30 -10.82
C LEU A 218 -0.38 7.15 -10.65
N GLY A 219 -0.69 7.58 -9.42
CA GLY A 219 -1.80 8.50 -9.13
C GLY A 219 -1.66 9.86 -9.80
N LYS A 220 -0.45 10.45 -9.84
CA LYS A 220 -0.17 11.70 -10.58
C LYS A 220 -0.47 11.57 -12.08
N THR A 221 -0.25 10.39 -12.67
CA THR A 221 -0.57 10.10 -14.08
C THR A 221 -2.04 9.71 -14.32
N GLY A 222 -2.90 9.76 -13.29
CA GLY A 222 -4.30 9.33 -13.36
C GLY A 222 -4.50 7.81 -13.41
N ASN A 223 -3.44 7.01 -13.30
CA ASN A 223 -3.53 5.55 -13.32
C ASN A 223 -3.88 5.00 -11.91
N PHE A 224 -5.02 5.42 -11.40
CA PHE A 224 -5.51 5.08 -10.06
C PHE A 224 -5.66 3.57 -9.84
N LYS A 225 -6.03 2.81 -10.88
CA LYS A 225 -6.14 1.34 -10.81
C LYS A 225 -4.79 0.69 -10.51
N ALA A 226 -3.72 1.06 -11.22
CA ALA A 226 -2.38 0.54 -10.95
C ALA A 226 -1.82 1.09 -9.62
N ALA A 227 -2.12 2.36 -9.28
CA ALA A 227 -1.70 2.96 -8.02
C ALA A 227 -2.25 2.18 -6.80
N ARG A 228 -3.56 1.88 -6.79
CA ARG A 228 -4.18 1.09 -5.72
C ARG A 228 -3.58 -0.32 -5.61
N ALA A 229 -3.22 -0.96 -6.72
CA ALA A 229 -2.60 -2.28 -6.71
C ALA A 229 -1.22 -2.31 -6.04
N TYR A 230 -0.50 -1.19 -5.96
CA TYR A 230 0.71 -1.04 -5.14
C TYR A 230 0.38 -0.74 -3.67
N LEU A 231 -0.61 0.12 -3.40
CA LEU A 231 -1.01 0.43 -2.02
C LEU A 231 -1.54 -0.79 -1.27
N THR A 232 -2.25 -1.71 -1.95
CA THR A 232 -2.73 -2.97 -1.35
C THR A 232 -1.63 -4.00 -1.03
N GLN A 233 -0.36 -3.73 -1.40
CA GLN A 233 0.77 -4.59 -0.99
C GLN A 233 1.39 -4.15 0.34
N ILE A 234 1.11 -2.93 0.81
CA ILE A 234 1.72 -2.33 2.00
C ILE A 234 1.18 -3.02 3.28
N PRO A 235 2.02 -3.70 4.09
CA PRO A 235 1.57 -4.37 5.30
C PRO A 235 1.17 -3.37 6.40
N GLU A 236 0.17 -3.76 7.20
CA GLU A 236 -0.42 -2.90 8.25
C GLU A 236 0.59 -2.46 9.31
N THR A 237 1.60 -3.28 9.55
CA THR A 237 2.67 -3.08 10.54
C THR A 237 3.76 -2.09 10.11
N THR A 238 3.62 -1.41 8.97
CA THR A 238 4.66 -0.53 8.40
C THR A 238 4.36 0.96 8.60
N SER A 239 5.41 1.77 8.73
CA SER A 239 5.28 3.20 9.05
C SER A 239 4.58 4.08 7.99
N VAL A 240 4.08 3.51 6.89
CA VAL A 240 3.37 4.23 5.81
C VAL A 240 1.93 3.72 5.59
N PHE A 241 1.46 2.75 6.39
CA PHE A 241 0.16 2.12 6.19
C PHE A 241 -1.02 3.09 6.32
N GLU A 242 -1.05 3.95 7.34
CA GLU A 242 -2.13 4.94 7.51
C GLU A 242 -2.24 5.89 6.31
N SER A 243 -1.09 6.36 5.79
CA SER A 243 -1.00 7.17 4.58
C SER A 243 -1.47 6.40 3.33
N ALA A 244 -1.17 5.10 3.26
CA ALA A 244 -1.62 4.22 2.19
C ALA A 244 -3.13 3.97 2.23
N ARG A 245 -3.73 3.77 3.41
CA ARG A 245 -5.19 3.62 3.57
C ARG A 245 -5.94 4.87 3.09
N LYS A 246 -5.51 6.07 3.54
CA LYS A 246 -6.07 7.34 3.04
C LYS A 246 -5.98 7.45 1.50
N LYS A 247 -4.85 7.07 0.90
CA LYS A 247 -4.70 7.08 -0.57
C LYS A 247 -5.50 6.00 -1.29
N LEU A 248 -5.78 4.84 -0.68
CA LEU A 248 -6.68 3.83 -1.24
C LEU A 248 -8.11 4.36 -1.37
N GLU A 249 -8.58 5.11 -0.37
CA GLU A 249 -9.90 5.76 -0.36
C GLU A 249 -9.97 6.89 -1.41
N GLU A 250 -9.00 7.82 -1.41
CA GLU A 250 -8.92 8.90 -2.40
C GLU A 250 -8.93 8.37 -3.84
N TYR A 251 -8.17 7.30 -4.12
CA TYR A 251 -8.07 6.70 -5.45
C TYR A 251 -9.30 5.84 -5.81
N GLN A 252 -10.02 5.25 -4.85
CA GLN A 252 -11.32 4.63 -5.11
C GLN A 252 -12.31 5.70 -5.58
N GLN A 253 -12.45 6.80 -4.83
CA GLN A 253 -13.34 7.91 -5.22
C GLN A 253 -12.97 8.53 -6.58
N ALA A 254 -11.67 8.60 -6.92
CA ALA A 254 -11.23 9.09 -8.22
C ALA A 254 -11.68 8.16 -9.37
N ILE A 255 -11.59 6.84 -9.18
CA ILE A 255 -12.10 5.85 -10.12
C ILE A 255 -13.62 5.95 -10.25
N ASP A 256 -14.36 6.12 -9.15
CA ASP A 256 -15.83 6.23 -9.17
C ASP A 256 -16.31 7.51 -9.89
N ARG A 257 -15.60 8.64 -9.71
CA ARG A 257 -15.87 9.87 -10.48
C ARG A 257 -15.61 9.69 -11.97
N GLN A 258 -14.51 9.02 -12.34
CA GLN A 258 -14.17 8.73 -13.75
C GLN A 258 -15.20 7.77 -14.39
N ALA A 259 -15.62 6.74 -13.65
CA ALA A 259 -16.64 5.80 -14.05
C ALA A 259 -18.01 6.49 -14.28
N MET A 260 -18.42 7.37 -13.37
CA MET A 260 -19.66 8.15 -13.50
C MET A 260 -19.61 9.13 -14.69
N PHE A 261 -18.46 9.78 -14.93
CA PHE A 261 -18.26 10.62 -16.10
C PHE A 261 -18.44 9.82 -17.40
N TRP A 262 -17.81 8.65 -17.53
CA TRP A 262 -18.00 7.78 -18.70
C TRP A 262 -19.45 7.30 -18.85
N PHE A 263 -20.16 7.01 -17.76
CA PHE A 263 -21.58 6.67 -17.81
C PHE A 263 -22.42 7.81 -18.38
N GLN A 264 -22.21 9.04 -17.90
CA GLN A 264 -22.92 10.24 -18.36
C GLN A 264 -22.63 10.57 -19.83
N GLN A 265 -21.36 10.45 -20.28
CA GLN A 265 -21.00 10.61 -21.69
C GLN A 265 -21.70 9.57 -22.58
N GLY A 266 -21.69 8.29 -22.18
CA GLY A 266 -22.43 7.25 -22.90
C GLY A 266 -23.94 7.53 -22.97
N PHE A 267 -24.54 7.97 -21.86
CA PHE A 267 -25.96 8.32 -21.81
C PHE A 267 -26.33 9.51 -22.72
N GLN A 268 -25.49 10.55 -22.77
CA GLN A 268 -25.66 11.68 -23.70
C GLN A 268 -25.56 11.24 -25.17
N LEU A 269 -24.60 10.37 -25.50
CA LEU A 269 -24.46 9.81 -26.86
C LEU A 269 -25.66 8.94 -27.26
N ALA A 270 -26.20 8.14 -26.32
CA ALA A 270 -27.40 7.34 -26.57
C ALA A 270 -28.64 8.21 -26.85
N GLN A 271 -28.83 9.31 -26.12
CA GLN A 271 -29.91 10.27 -26.39
C GLN A 271 -29.79 10.94 -27.78
N GLN A 272 -28.58 11.07 -28.31
CA GLN A 272 -28.32 11.57 -29.66
C GLN A 272 -28.43 10.47 -30.75
N GLY A 273 -28.88 9.26 -30.40
CA GLY A 273 -28.94 8.12 -31.31
C GLY A 273 -27.57 7.48 -31.62
N GLN A 274 -26.47 7.94 -31.01
CA GLN A 274 -25.11 7.47 -31.25
C GLN A 274 -24.79 6.21 -30.41
N VAL A 275 -25.70 5.24 -30.42
CA VAL A 275 -25.74 4.07 -29.52
C VAL A 275 -24.43 3.27 -29.52
N GLN A 276 -23.79 3.08 -30.68
CA GLN A 276 -22.52 2.34 -30.77
C GLN A 276 -21.36 3.04 -30.02
N GLN A 277 -21.36 4.38 -29.98
CA GLN A 277 -20.39 5.13 -29.17
C GLN A 277 -20.75 5.07 -27.68
N ALA A 278 -22.05 5.13 -27.34
CA ALA A 278 -22.52 4.97 -25.97
C ALA A 278 -22.08 3.62 -25.36
N ILE A 279 -22.26 2.53 -26.10
CA ILE A 279 -21.79 1.19 -25.75
C ILE A 279 -20.29 1.18 -25.47
N ALA A 280 -19.47 1.82 -26.33
CA ALA A 280 -18.02 1.89 -26.15
C ALA A 280 -17.59 2.68 -24.89
N TYR A 281 -18.35 3.70 -24.46
CA TYR A 281 -18.14 4.39 -23.19
C TYR A 281 -18.53 3.51 -21.98
N TRP A 282 -19.69 2.86 -22.04
CA TRP A 282 -20.16 1.98 -20.96
C TRP A 282 -19.27 0.75 -20.75
N GLN A 283 -18.65 0.22 -21.81
CA GLN A 283 -17.67 -0.88 -21.74
C GLN A 283 -16.34 -0.49 -21.07
N GLN A 284 -16.00 0.80 -20.96
CA GLN A 284 -14.80 1.26 -20.26
C GLN A 284 -14.96 1.33 -18.74
N ILE A 285 -16.20 1.25 -18.24
CA ILE A 285 -16.50 1.44 -16.82
C ILE A 285 -15.97 0.26 -15.99
N PRO A 286 -15.13 0.49 -14.96
CA PRO A 286 -14.57 -0.59 -14.16
C PRO A 286 -15.62 -1.31 -13.32
N ILE A 287 -15.57 -2.64 -13.35
CA ILE A 287 -16.32 -3.53 -12.45
C ILE A 287 -16.05 -3.11 -10.99
N GLY A 288 -17.11 -3.09 -10.17
CA GLY A 288 -17.04 -2.69 -8.76
C GLY A 288 -17.21 -1.19 -8.50
N THR A 289 -17.38 -0.37 -9.53
CA THR A 289 -17.81 1.03 -9.38
C THR A 289 -19.34 1.14 -9.37
N PRO A 290 -19.97 2.11 -8.68
CA PRO A 290 -21.42 2.29 -8.69
C PRO A 290 -22.03 2.52 -10.08
N ALA A 291 -21.25 3.09 -11.02
CA ALA A 291 -21.67 3.32 -12.40
C ALA A 291 -21.73 2.03 -13.24
N TYR A 292 -21.07 0.95 -12.82
CA TYR A 292 -20.99 -0.29 -13.59
C TYR A 292 -22.35 -0.97 -13.78
N GLU A 293 -23.16 -1.13 -12.72
CA GLU A 293 -24.48 -1.75 -12.85
C GLU A 293 -25.47 -0.86 -13.63
N LEU A 294 -25.32 0.47 -13.58
CA LEU A 294 -26.08 1.42 -14.41
C LEU A 294 -25.75 1.21 -15.89
N ALA A 295 -24.46 1.15 -16.24
CA ALA A 295 -24.00 0.85 -17.59
C ALA A 295 -24.42 -0.54 -18.06
N ARG A 296 -24.33 -1.57 -17.22
CA ARG A 296 -24.76 -2.94 -17.53
C ARG A 296 -26.27 -3.02 -17.84
N SER A 297 -27.09 -2.27 -17.11
CA SER A 297 -28.52 -2.13 -17.40
C SER A 297 -28.75 -1.51 -18.79
N GLN A 298 -28.07 -0.39 -19.10
CA GLN A 298 -28.15 0.25 -20.42
C GLN A 298 -27.62 -0.66 -21.55
N LEU A 299 -26.48 -1.33 -21.36
CA LEU A 299 -25.93 -2.29 -22.32
C LEU A 299 -26.91 -3.43 -22.62
N THR A 300 -27.73 -3.85 -21.66
CA THR A 300 -28.78 -4.86 -21.87
C THR A 300 -29.96 -4.29 -22.68
N GLN A 301 -30.31 -3.02 -22.47
CA GLN A 301 -31.39 -2.33 -23.19
C GLN A 301 -31.05 -2.07 -24.68
N TYR A 302 -29.78 -1.80 -25.00
CA TYR A 302 -29.31 -1.46 -26.35
C TYR A 302 -28.65 -2.63 -27.11
N ALA A 303 -28.79 -3.87 -26.63
CA ALA A 303 -28.27 -5.09 -27.27
C ALA A 303 -29.34 -5.88 -28.06
N ILE A 304 -30.42 -5.19 -28.47
CA ILE A 304 -31.59 -5.72 -29.20
C ILE A 304 -31.70 -5.03 -30.56
#